data_AF-A0A9D2C727-F1
#
_entry.id   AF-A0A9D2C727-F1
#
_cell.length_a   1.000
_cell.length_b   1.000
_cell.length_c   1.000
_cell.angle_alpha   90.00
_cell.angle_beta   90.00
_cell.angle_gamma   90.00
#
_symmetry.space_group_name_H-M   'P 1'
#
loop_
_entity.id
_entity.type
_entity.pdbx_description
1 polymer ?
#
loop_
_entity_poly.entity_id
_entity_poly.type
_entity_poly.pdbx_seq_one_letter_code
_entity_poly.pdbx_strand_id
1 'polypeptide(L)'
;MQKRSIVVCIILSLVTCGLYGLYWLACLANDTNTVSGRQNDTSGGLVVIFSIITCNIYQIYWMYKAGEKIDTARQMRGLPSQNNGLVYLLLTLFGFSIIAWALLQNELNNMSDARPAM
;
A
#
# COMPACT_ATOMS: atom_id res chain seq x y z
N MET A 1 3.36 5.15 -12.53
CA MET A 1 3.21 3.91 -11.73
C MET A 1 3.75 2.77 -12.54
N GLN A 2 4.73 2.04 -12.01
CA GLN A 2 5.20 0.80 -12.65
C GLN A 2 4.39 -0.37 -12.08
N LYS A 3 3.85 -1.22 -12.96
CA LYS A 3 3.20 -2.47 -12.54
C LYS A 3 4.23 -3.35 -11.83
N ARG A 4 3.92 -3.73 -10.59
CA ARG A 4 4.75 -4.67 -9.81
C ARG A 4 4.02 -5.98 -9.63
N SER A 5 4.69 -7.06 -10.01
CA SER A 5 4.22 -8.42 -9.78
C SER A 5 4.33 -8.72 -8.29
N ILE A 6 3.17 -8.88 -7.64
CA ILE A 6 3.04 -9.21 -6.21
C ILE A 6 3.93 -10.39 -5.85
N VAL A 7 3.94 -11.44 -6.68
CA VAL A 7 4.74 -12.65 -6.51
C VAL A 7 6.24 -12.33 -6.46
N VAL A 8 6.72 -11.45 -7.34
CA VAL A 8 8.13 -11.04 -7.38
C VAL A 8 8.51 -10.26 -6.12
N CYS A 9 7.61 -9.38 -5.63
CA CYS A 9 7.84 -8.64 -4.40
C CYS A 9 7.94 -9.53 -3.16
N ILE A 10 7.12 -10.59 -3.09
CA ILE A 10 7.15 -11.56 -1.99
C ILE A 10 8.45 -12.37 -2.01
N ILE A 11 8.84 -12.89 -3.18
CA ILE A 11 10.06 -13.67 -3.35
C ILE A 11 11.28 -12.81 -2.99
N LEU A 12 11.37 -11.58 -3.50
CA LEU A 12 12.48 -10.68 -3.19
C LEU A 12 12.54 -10.31 -1.71
N SER A 13 11.40 -10.13 -1.04
CA SER A 13 11.38 -9.85 0.41
C SER A 13 11.93 -11.02 1.21
N LEU A 14 11.70 -12.26 0.78
CA LEU A 14 12.20 -13.46 1.43
C LEU A 14 13.69 -13.70 1.14
N VAL A 15 14.12 -13.46 -0.10
CA VAL A 15 15.52 -13.61 -0.55
C VAL A 15 16.44 -12.54 0.03
N THR A 16 15.94 -11.32 0.28
CA THR A 16 16.74 -10.20 0.83
C THR A 16 16.65 -10.08 2.36
N CYS A 17 16.18 -11.12 3.06
CA CYS A 17 15.95 -11.10 4.52
C CYS A 17 15.11 -9.89 4.99
N GLY A 18 14.08 -9.51 4.23
CA GLY A 18 13.15 -8.43 4.58
C GLY A 18 13.56 -7.02 4.11
N LEU A 19 14.77 -6.81 3.59
CA LEU A 19 15.21 -5.48 3.10
C LEU A 19 14.36 -4.99 1.92
N TYR A 20 14.02 -5.86 0.97
CA TYR A 20 13.16 -5.49 -0.14
C TYR A 20 11.72 -5.18 0.31
N GLY A 21 11.26 -5.75 1.43
CA GLY A 21 9.95 -5.43 2.00
C GLY A 21 9.82 -3.95 2.38
N LEU A 22 10.89 -3.34 2.87
CA LEU A 22 10.93 -1.90 3.17
C LEU A 22 10.84 -1.06 1.90
N TYR A 23 11.55 -1.43 0.85
CA TYR A 23 11.44 -0.77 -0.45
C TYR A 23 10.03 -0.88 -1.03
N TRP A 24 9.41 -2.06 -0.92
CA TRP A 24 8.04 -2.26 -1.37
C TRP A 24 7.04 -1.39 -0.60
N LEU A 25 7.18 -1.29 0.73
CA LEU A 25 6.37 -0.40 1.57
C LEU A 25 6.49 1.07 1.16
N ALA A 26 7.72 1.56 0.90
CA ALA A 26 7.92 2.92 0.42
C ALA A 26 7.22 3.17 -0.93
N CYS A 27 7.29 2.21 -1.86
CA CYS A 27 6.62 2.33 -3.14
C CYS A 27 5.09 2.31 -3.00
N LEU A 28 4.54 1.40 -2.19
CA LEU A 28 3.11 1.35 -1.87
C LEU A 28 2.61 2.68 -1.33
N ALA A 29 3.38 3.32 -0.46
CA ALA A 29 3.02 4.62 0.11
C ALA A 29 3.05 5.75 -0.92
N ASN A 30 4.09 5.81 -1.74
CA ASN A 30 4.18 6.82 -2.78
C ASN A 30 3.08 6.65 -3.85
N ASP A 31 2.80 5.41 -4.24
CA ASP A 31 1.74 5.10 -5.21
C ASP A 31 0.36 5.42 -4.62
N THR A 32 0.09 5.10 -3.36
CA THR A 32 -1.18 5.45 -2.68
C THR A 32 -1.39 6.96 -2.65
N ASN A 33 -0.37 7.75 -2.26
CA ASN A 33 -0.47 9.21 -2.24
C ASN A 33 -0.71 9.80 -3.63
N THR A 34 -0.12 9.19 -4.66
CA THR A 34 -0.31 9.58 -6.06
C THR A 34 -1.74 9.29 -6.54
N VAL A 35 -2.30 8.10 -6.23
CA VAL A 35 -3.68 7.76 -6.62
C VAL A 35 -4.71 8.64 -5.92
N SER A 36 -4.50 8.93 -4.64
CA SER A 36 -5.44 9.71 -3.84
C SER A 36 -5.37 11.22 -4.08
N GLY A 37 -4.49 11.71 -4.97
CA GLY A 37 -4.30 13.14 -5.23
C GLY A 37 -3.75 13.93 -4.02
N ARG A 38 -3.29 13.24 -2.98
CA ARG A 38 -2.77 13.82 -1.73
C ARG A 38 -1.24 13.71 -1.70
N GLN A 39 -0.57 14.48 -2.57
CA GLN A 39 0.89 14.48 -2.66
C GLN A 39 1.61 15.04 -1.41
N ASN A 40 0.88 15.72 -0.50
CA ASN A 40 1.40 16.25 0.76
C ASN A 40 1.34 15.28 1.95
N ASP A 41 0.87 14.05 1.73
CA ASP A 41 0.80 13.04 2.78
C ASP A 41 2.18 12.38 3.02
N THR A 42 2.31 11.60 4.10
CA THR A 42 3.61 11.04 4.52
C THR A 42 4.32 10.32 3.37
N SER A 43 5.54 10.76 3.04
CA SER A 43 6.32 10.17 1.95
C SER A 43 6.64 8.70 2.25
N GLY A 44 6.79 7.88 1.21
CA GLY A 44 7.09 6.46 1.40
C GLY A 44 8.37 6.21 2.20
N GLY A 45 9.37 7.08 2.07
CA GLY A 45 10.58 7.03 2.89
C GLY A 45 10.30 7.28 4.38
N LEU A 46 9.44 8.25 4.71
CA LEU A 46 9.03 8.51 6.09
C LEU A 46 8.19 7.37 6.67
N VAL A 47 7.32 6.75 5.88
CA VAL A 47 6.54 5.56 6.31
C VAL A 47 7.46 4.41 6.69
N VAL A 48 8.52 4.17 5.91
CA VAL A 48 9.53 3.15 6.22
C VAL A 48 10.31 3.50 7.48
N ILE A 49 10.80 4.74 7.60
CA ILE A 49 11.55 5.19 8.78
C ILE A 49 10.70 5.05 10.05
N PHE A 50 9.45 5.52 10.02
CA PHE A 50 8.55 5.37 11.16
C PHE A 50 8.21 3.92 11.44
N SER A 51 8.05 3.07 10.43
CA SER A 51 7.83 1.63 10.64
C SER A 51 9.02 0.97 11.32
N ILE A 52 10.26 1.35 11.00
CA ILE A 52 11.46 0.83 11.68
C ILE A 52 11.53 1.34 13.12
N ILE A 53 11.36 2.65 13.34
CA ILE A 53 11.46 3.27 14.68
C ILE A 53 10.37 2.76 15.63
N THR A 54 9.17 2.50 15.11
CA THR A 54 8.03 2.03 15.91
C THR A 54 7.88 0.52 15.93
N CYS A 55 8.89 -0.25 15.49
CA CYS A 55 8.85 -1.71 15.44
C CYS A 55 7.59 -2.25 14.71
N ASN A 56 7.32 -1.73 13.52
CA ASN A 56 6.20 -2.03 12.63
C ASN A 56 4.79 -1.63 13.14
N ILE A 57 4.66 -0.97 14.30
CA ILE A 57 3.36 -0.47 14.77
C ILE A 57 2.81 0.60 13.83
N TYR A 58 3.67 1.52 13.37
CA TYR A 58 3.27 2.54 12.40
C TYR A 58 2.81 1.94 11.07
N GLN A 59 3.38 0.82 10.65
CA GLN A 59 2.96 0.12 9.43
C GLN A 59 1.50 -0.34 9.52
N ILE A 60 1.06 -0.84 10.68
CA ILE A 60 -0.32 -1.27 10.92
C ILE A 60 -1.28 -0.07 10.78
N TYR A 61 -0.94 1.06 11.43
CA TYR A 61 -1.70 2.30 11.31
C TYR A 61 -1.74 2.80 9.85
N TRP A 62 -0.60 2.78 9.18
CA TRP A 62 -0.47 3.26 7.82
C TRP A 62 -1.31 2.41 6.84
N MET A 63 -1.37 1.08 7.03
CA MET A 63 -2.22 0.19 6.24
C MET A 63 -3.70 0.51 6.34
N TYR A 64 -4.19 0.81 7.53
CA TYR A 64 -5.57 1.25 7.73
C TYR A 64 -5.85 2.54 6.95
N LYS A 65 -5.00 3.56 7.13
CA LYS A 65 -5.14 4.85 6.43
C LYS A 65 -5.00 4.72 4.91
N ALA A 66 -4.12 3.84 4.43
CA ALA A 66 -3.95 3.57 3.01
C ALA A 66 -5.21 2.95 2.38
N GLY A 67 -5.88 2.04 3.09
CA GLY A 67 -7.16 1.48 2.65
C GLY A 67 -8.28 2.51 2.56
N GLU A 68 -8.42 3.40 3.56
CA GLU A 68 -9.38 4.51 3.50
C GLU A 68 -9.09 5.46 2.33
N LYS A 69 -7.82 5.74 2.05
CA LYS A 69 -7.36 6.58 0.95
C LYS A 69 -7.72 6.00 -0.43
N ILE A 70 -7.50 4.69 -0.61
CA ILE A 70 -7.90 3.99 -1.84
C ILE A 70 -9.41 3.93 -1.97
N ASP A 71 -10.13 3.69 -0.88
CA ASP A 71 -11.59 3.62 -0.89
C ASP A 71 -12.21 4.96 -1.31
N THR A 72 -11.68 6.06 -0.78
CA THR A 72 -12.06 7.42 -1.20
C THR A 72 -11.74 7.65 -2.69
N ALA A 73 -10.58 7.19 -3.17
CA ALA A 73 -10.19 7.31 -4.57
C ALA A 73 -11.08 6.48 -5.52
N ARG A 74 -11.55 5.31 -5.07
CA ARG A 74 -12.54 4.48 -5.79
C ARG A 74 -13.89 5.17 -5.87
N GLN A 75 -14.39 5.71 -4.76
CA GLN A 75 -15.64 6.46 -4.73
C GLN A 75 -15.61 7.67 -5.68
N MET A 76 -14.50 8.42 -5.71
CA MET A 76 -14.30 9.53 -6.66
C MET A 76 -14.31 9.09 -8.14
N ARG A 77 -14.06 7.81 -8.42
CA ARG A 77 -14.10 7.22 -9.78
C ARG A 77 -15.41 6.48 -10.08
N GLY A 78 -16.41 6.58 -9.19
CA GLY A 78 -17.70 5.89 -9.34
C GLY A 78 -17.65 4.38 -9.09
N LEU A 79 -16.56 3.88 -8.50
CA LEU A 79 -16.40 2.47 -8.10
C LEU A 79 -16.94 2.26 -6.67
N PRO A 80 -17.54 1.10 -6.37
CA PRO A 80 -18.06 0.81 -5.03
C PRO A 80 -16.93 0.77 -3.99
N SER A 81 -17.20 1.34 -2.81
CA SER A 81 -16.31 1.21 -1.66
C SER A 81 -16.30 -0.24 -1.15
N GLN A 82 -15.16 -0.68 -0.64
CA GLN A 82 -14.99 -2.04 -0.10
C GLN A 82 -14.52 -2.09 1.36
N ASN A 83 -14.50 -0.98 2.10
CA ASN A 83 -14.03 -0.94 3.50
C ASN A 83 -12.63 -1.58 3.67
N ASN A 84 -11.78 -1.46 2.65
CA ASN A 84 -10.49 -2.14 2.58
C ASN A 84 -9.53 -1.75 3.72
N GLY A 85 -9.72 -0.58 4.35
CA GLY A 85 -8.93 -0.14 5.51
C GLY A 85 -8.99 -1.10 6.69
N LEU A 86 -10.18 -1.60 7.06
CA LEU A 86 -10.33 -2.56 8.15
C LEU A 86 -9.71 -3.92 7.80
N VAL A 87 -9.88 -4.37 6.55
CA VAL A 87 -9.29 -5.63 6.07
C VAL A 87 -7.76 -5.57 6.15
N TYR A 88 -7.15 -4.47 5.69
CA TYR A 88 -5.70 -4.29 5.73
C TYR A 88 -5.17 -4.16 7.15
N LEU A 89 -5.91 -3.50 8.05
CA LEU A 89 -5.58 -3.41 9.46
C LEU A 89 -5.52 -4.80 10.10
N LEU A 90 -6.59 -5.59 9.97
CA LEU A 90 -6.69 -6.92 10.58
C LEU A 90 -5.63 -7.87 10.03
N LEU A 91 -5.44 -7.89 8.70
CA LEU A 91 -4.40 -8.72 8.08
C LEU A 91 -3.00 -8.35 8.61
N THR A 92 -2.69 -7.07 8.73
CA THR A 92 -1.38 -6.63 9.22
C THR A 92 -1.21 -6.91 10.72
N LEU A 93 -2.27 -6.75 11.52
CA LEU A 93 -2.27 -7.01 12.96
C LEU A 93 -2.02 -8.49 13.29
N PHE A 94 -2.60 -9.41 12.51
CA PHE A 94 -2.43 -10.85 12.69
C PHE A 94 -1.17 -11.42 12.01
N GLY A 95 -0.25 -10.56 11.54
CA GLY A 95 1.02 -10.98 10.93
C GLY A 95 0.95 -11.34 9.44
N PHE A 96 -0.21 -11.19 8.80
CA PHE A 96 -0.40 -11.35 7.35
C PHE A 96 -0.15 -10.04 6.57
N SER A 97 0.82 -9.25 7.01
CA SER A 97 1.16 -7.94 6.43
C SER A 97 1.49 -8.01 4.93
N ILE A 98 2.14 -9.09 4.50
CA ILE A 98 2.46 -9.34 3.08
C ILE A 98 1.19 -9.47 2.22
N ILE A 99 0.14 -10.10 2.75
CA ILE A 99 -1.15 -10.25 2.05
C ILE A 99 -1.85 -8.89 1.96
N ALA A 100 -1.81 -8.09 3.03
CA ALA A 100 -2.34 -6.73 3.01
C ALA A 100 -1.64 -5.87 1.95
N TRP A 101 -0.31 -5.93 1.87
CA TRP A 101 0.50 -5.24 0.85
C TRP A 101 0.17 -5.70 -0.58
N ALA A 102 -0.03 -7.01 -0.78
CA ALA A 102 -0.42 -7.59 -2.05
C ALA A 102 -1.78 -7.06 -2.54
N LEU A 103 -2.78 -7.05 -1.65
CA LEU A 103 -4.12 -6.52 -1.97
C LEU A 103 -4.05 -5.03 -2.28
N LEU A 104 -3.33 -4.25 -1.48
CA LEU A 104 -3.12 -2.83 -1.73
C LEU A 104 -2.44 -2.58 -3.08
N GLN A 105 -1.40 -3.35 -3.43
CA GLN A 105 -0.74 -3.27 -4.72
C GLN A 105 -1.69 -3.63 -5.87
N ASN A 106 -2.51 -4.65 -5.71
CA ASN A 106 -3.50 -5.06 -6.71
C ASN A 106 -4.50 -3.93 -6.98
N GLU A 107 -4.97 -3.26 -5.92
CA GLU A 107 -5.84 -2.09 -6.04
C GLU A 107 -5.18 -0.94 -6.79
N LEU A 108 -3.95 -0.60 -6.42
CA LEU A 108 -3.18 0.44 -7.10
C LEU A 108 -2.97 0.11 -8.58
N ASN A 109 -2.69 -1.16 -8.89
CA ASN A 109 -2.54 -1.64 -10.27
C ASN A 109 -3.85 -1.51 -11.06
N ASN A 110 -4.98 -1.94 -10.50
CA ASN A 110 -6.29 -1.79 -11.15
C ASN A 110 -6.67 -0.33 -11.39
N MET A 111 -6.35 0.56 -10.44
CA MET A 111 -6.56 1.99 -10.60
C MET A 111 -5.59 2.64 -11.60
N SER A 112 -4.43 2.05 -11.86
CA SER A 112 -3.54 2.50 -12.93
C SER A 112 -4.06 2.12 -14.32
N ASP A 113 -4.72 0.95 -14.46
CA ASP A 113 -5.36 0.53 -15.72
C ASP A 113 -6.66 1.31 -16.02
N ALA A 114 -7.37 1.78 -14.98
CA ALA A 114 -8.56 2.62 -15.14
C ALA A 114 -8.25 4.08 -15.54
N ARG A 115 -6.99 4.46 -15.76
CA ARG A 115 -6.61 5.77 -16.29
C ARG A 115 -6.73 5.71 -17.82
N PRO A 116 -7.70 6.41 -18.46
CA PRO A 116 -7.63 6.58 -19.90
C PRO A 116 -6.31 7.31 -20.20
N ALA A 117 -5.57 6.81 -21.19
CA ALA A 117 -4.38 7.47 -21.70
C ALA A 117 -4.74 8.93 -22.01
N MET A 118 -4.20 9.85 -21.21
CA MET A 118 -4.11 11.26 -21.58
C MET A 118 -2.84 11.44 -22.41
#